data_AF-A0A671L5N3-F1
#
_entry.id   AF-A0A671L5N3-F1
#
_cell.length_a   1.000
_cell.length_b   1.000
_cell.length_c   1.000
_cell.angle_alpha   90.00
_cell.angle_beta   90.00
_cell.angle_gamma   90.00
#
_symmetry.space_group_name_H-M   'P 1'
#
loop_
_entity.id
_entity.type
_entity.pdbx_description
1 polymer ?
#
loop_
_entity_poly.entity_id
_entity_poly.type
_entity_poly.pdbx_seq_one_letter_code
_entity_poly.pdbx_strand_id
1 'polypeptide(L)'
;MQNLTLSSVHRKSAVASGRDTLKSITDVVNVGIGGSDLGPLMVTEALKLYSKGGPRVWFVSNIDGTHIAKTLAELNTETTLFIIASKTFTTQETIINAESANEWFLQAAKDKSAVAKHFVALSTNGWVSGRYSLWSAIGLSITLHIGYENFEKLLAGAHWMDTHLRTAPVDQNAPMLLTLLGIWYISVFQAYFQQGDMESNGKYITTESEPGTNRHHAFYQLIHQGTRMVPADFLIPAQSQHPTRNNLHHKILVNFLVQTEALMKGKTTEEAKKELEAGGLSREKLENILPHKVFQGNNFDQWGLIYSRLTVCLLSKLGKQLAKKIKPELQDSAEVSSHDSSTNGLINLLKKNFFRGCNSFLRRMR
;
A
#
# COMPACT_ATOMS: atom_id res chain seq x y z
N MET A 1 33.46 25.96 34.28
CA MET A 1 33.28 25.00 33.17
C MET A 1 33.73 23.63 33.66
N GLN A 2 32.80 22.81 34.13
CA GLN A 2 32.95 21.38 34.44
C GLN A 2 31.55 20.81 34.79
N ASN A 3 31.39 19.52 34.53
CA ASN A 3 30.17 18.72 34.39
C ASN A 3 29.38 18.40 35.69
N LEU A 4 28.16 17.84 35.46
CA LEU A 4 27.32 16.96 36.30
C LEU A 4 26.48 17.67 37.40
N THR A 5 25.23 17.30 37.71
CA THR A 5 24.64 15.96 37.83
C THR A 5 23.09 16.00 37.77
N LEU A 6 22.48 14.94 37.25
CA LEU A 6 21.07 14.57 37.47
C LEU A 6 20.82 14.25 38.96
N SER A 7 19.73 14.76 39.53
CA SER A 7 19.18 14.20 40.79
C SER A 7 17.65 14.29 40.88
N SER A 8 17.07 13.08 40.95
CA SER A 8 15.87 12.69 41.71
C SER A 8 14.51 13.32 41.38
N VAL A 9 13.75 12.59 40.56
CA VAL A 9 12.27 12.60 40.57
C VAL A 9 11.79 12.06 41.91
N HIS A 10 11.25 12.94 42.77
CA HIS A 10 10.44 12.53 43.90
C HIS A 10 9.00 12.26 43.43
N ARG A 11 8.61 10.98 43.38
CA ARG A 11 7.20 10.59 43.46
C ARG A 11 6.76 10.74 44.92
N LYS A 12 5.89 11.70 45.22
CA LYS A 12 4.98 11.62 46.36
C LYS A 12 3.59 12.18 46.00
N SER A 13 2.62 11.30 46.17
CA SER A 13 1.20 11.46 46.45
C SER A 13 0.53 12.82 46.21
N ALA A 14 -0.53 12.80 45.40
CA ALA A 14 -1.70 13.64 45.64
C ALA A 14 -2.96 12.79 45.46
N VAL A 15 -3.66 12.53 46.57
CA VAL A 15 -5.06 12.10 46.59
C VAL A 15 -5.91 13.34 46.81
N ALA A 16 -6.99 13.43 46.04
CA ALA A 16 -8.18 14.27 46.20
C ALA A 16 -8.07 15.79 45.90
N SER A 17 -8.50 16.19 44.70
CA SER A 17 -9.50 17.25 44.54
C SER A 17 -10.21 17.10 43.19
N GLY A 18 -11.54 17.20 43.17
CA GLY A 18 -12.39 16.96 42.01
C GLY A 18 -12.18 17.93 40.86
N ARG A 19 -11.23 17.61 39.97
CA ARG A 19 -11.18 18.09 38.59
C ARG A 19 -11.05 16.90 37.66
N ASP A 20 -12.15 16.57 37.01
CA ASP A 20 -12.19 15.75 35.80
C ASP A 20 -11.45 16.51 34.68
N THR A 21 -10.11 16.60 34.76
CA THR A 21 -9.32 17.02 33.59
C THR A 21 -9.22 15.82 32.68
N LEU A 22 -10.17 15.71 31.75
CA LEU A 22 -10.16 14.72 30.68
C LEU A 22 -8.78 14.76 30.01
N LYS A 23 -8.05 13.64 30.06
CA LYS A 23 -6.76 13.55 29.38
C LYS A 23 -6.98 13.56 27.87
N SER A 24 -6.05 14.14 27.14
CA SER A 24 -6.08 14.07 25.68
C SER A 24 -5.97 12.63 25.21
N ILE A 25 -6.74 12.28 24.18
CA ILE A 25 -6.71 10.95 23.56
C ILE A 25 -5.35 10.73 22.91
N THR A 26 -4.69 9.63 23.24
CA THR A 26 -3.41 9.20 22.67
C THR A 26 -3.55 8.04 21.70
N ASP A 27 -4.64 7.27 21.82
CA ASP A 27 -4.89 6.04 21.09
C ASP A 27 -6.31 6.02 20.55
N VAL A 28 -6.45 5.61 19.29
CA VAL A 28 -7.73 5.39 18.62
C VAL A 28 -7.79 3.94 18.17
N VAL A 29 -8.82 3.21 18.58
CA VAL A 29 -9.03 1.80 18.22
C VAL A 29 -10.23 1.70 17.29
N ASN A 30 -9.99 1.36 16.03
CA ASN A 30 -11.03 1.07 15.06
C ASN A 30 -11.44 -0.40 15.20
N VAL A 31 -12.69 -0.63 15.62
CA VAL A 31 -13.27 -1.97 15.75
C VAL A 31 -14.24 -2.18 14.59
N GLY A 32 -13.91 -3.09 13.68
CA GLY A 32 -14.70 -3.36 12.48
C GLY A 32 -14.05 -4.47 11.64
N ILE A 33 -14.80 -5.08 10.72
CA ILE A 33 -14.28 -6.16 9.87
C ILE A 33 -14.49 -5.86 8.38
N GLY A 34 -13.64 -6.42 7.52
CA GLY A 34 -13.74 -6.31 6.07
C GLY A 34 -13.60 -4.85 5.59
N GLY A 35 -14.65 -4.33 4.96
CA GLY A 35 -14.67 -2.95 4.45
C GLY A 35 -14.56 -1.86 5.53
N SER A 36 -14.96 -2.17 6.76
CA SER A 36 -14.83 -1.28 7.93
C SER A 36 -13.43 -1.29 8.57
N ASP A 37 -12.50 -2.09 8.02
CA ASP A 37 -11.17 -2.34 8.60
C ASP A 37 -10.04 -2.13 7.58
N LEU A 38 -10.06 -2.91 6.50
CA LEU A 38 -8.93 -3.02 5.56
C LEU A 38 -8.58 -1.69 4.87
N GLY A 39 -9.59 -0.89 4.52
CA GLY A 39 -9.38 0.42 3.90
C GLY A 39 -8.66 1.39 4.85
N PRO A 40 -9.24 1.69 6.03
CA PRO A 40 -8.57 2.48 7.07
C PRO A 40 -7.18 1.99 7.47
N LEU A 41 -7.01 0.67 7.69
CA LEU A 41 -5.72 0.07 8.02
C LEU A 41 -4.69 0.33 6.92
N MET A 42 -5.02 0.01 5.67
CA MET A 42 -4.12 0.19 4.53
C MET A 42 -3.69 1.64 4.36
N VAL A 43 -4.63 2.59 4.44
CA VAL A 43 -4.33 4.01 4.23
C VAL A 43 -3.47 4.58 5.37
N THR A 44 -3.77 4.23 6.62
CA THR A 44 -2.99 4.73 7.77
C THR A 44 -1.56 4.21 7.78
N GLU A 45 -1.34 2.95 7.38
CA GLU A 45 -0.01 2.39 7.21
C GLU A 45 0.73 3.02 6.02
N ALA A 46 0.07 3.17 4.86
CA ALA A 46 0.66 3.80 3.68
C ALA A 46 1.04 5.28 3.92
N LEU A 47 0.31 5.98 4.78
CA LEU A 47 0.48 7.41 5.07
C LEU A 47 1.07 7.68 6.46
N LYS A 48 1.73 6.69 7.09
CA LYS A 48 2.27 6.80 8.45
C LYS A 48 3.09 8.08 8.71
N LEU A 49 3.83 8.55 7.71
CA LEU A 49 4.68 9.74 7.84
C LEU A 49 3.93 11.07 7.90
N TYR A 50 2.65 11.07 7.53
CA TYR A 50 1.77 12.22 7.64
C TYR A 50 1.03 12.27 8.98
N SER A 51 1.32 11.34 9.91
CA SER A 51 0.62 11.22 11.19
C SER A 51 1.16 12.08 12.33
N LYS A 52 2.14 12.95 12.08
CA LYS A 52 2.76 13.75 13.13
C LYS A 52 1.71 14.66 13.78
N GLY A 53 1.48 14.46 15.09
CA GLY A 53 0.51 15.20 15.88
C GLY A 53 -0.85 14.52 16.01
N GLY A 54 -1.11 13.42 15.27
CA GLY A 54 -2.28 12.57 15.47
C GLY A 54 -2.06 11.50 16.55
N PRO A 55 -3.14 10.87 17.06
CA PRO A 55 -3.04 9.74 17.97
C PRO A 55 -2.51 8.49 17.25
N ARG A 56 -2.03 7.52 18.03
CA ARG A 56 -1.77 6.17 17.52
C ARG A 56 -3.10 5.54 17.10
N VAL A 57 -3.08 4.77 16.02
CA VAL A 57 -4.25 4.03 15.53
C VAL A 57 -4.00 2.54 15.65
N TRP A 58 -5.05 1.83 16.08
CA TRP A 58 -5.11 0.40 16.26
C TRP A 58 -6.33 -0.14 15.53
N PHE A 59 -6.25 -1.37 15.03
CA PHE A 59 -7.30 -1.99 14.25
C PHE A 59 -7.62 -3.36 14.85
N VAL A 60 -8.88 -3.58 15.24
CA VAL A 60 -9.37 -4.85 15.78
C VAL A 60 -10.51 -5.33 14.89
N SER A 61 -10.32 -6.48 14.26
CA SER A 61 -11.24 -6.99 13.24
C SER A 61 -11.61 -8.46 13.42
N ASN A 62 -10.60 -9.31 13.57
CA ASN A 62 -10.81 -10.74 13.84
C ASN A 62 -11.62 -10.98 15.13
N ILE A 63 -12.52 -11.98 15.11
CA ILE A 63 -13.31 -12.42 16.27
C ILE A 63 -12.52 -13.32 17.22
N ASP A 64 -11.38 -13.85 16.78
CA ASP A 64 -10.42 -14.46 17.70
C ASP A 64 -10.05 -13.46 18.80
N GLY A 65 -10.41 -13.80 20.05
CA GLY A 65 -10.22 -12.96 21.23
C GLY A 65 -8.76 -12.52 21.44
N THR A 66 -7.79 -13.23 20.85
CA THR A 66 -6.39 -12.82 20.82
C THR A 66 -6.22 -11.41 20.26
N HIS A 67 -7.01 -11.02 19.25
CA HIS A 67 -6.85 -9.74 18.57
C HIS A 67 -7.21 -8.56 19.48
N ILE A 68 -8.36 -8.63 20.14
CA ILE A 68 -8.78 -7.59 21.09
C ILE A 68 -7.91 -7.64 22.35
N ALA A 69 -7.62 -8.83 22.90
CA ALA A 69 -6.85 -8.98 24.14
C ALA A 69 -5.43 -8.38 24.02
N LYS A 70 -4.68 -8.71 22.96
CA LYS A 70 -3.33 -8.16 22.77
C LYS A 70 -3.34 -6.64 22.56
N THR A 71 -4.40 -6.12 21.95
CA THR A 71 -4.55 -4.68 21.69
C THR A 71 -4.82 -3.95 23.00
N LEU A 72 -5.79 -4.41 23.79
CA LEU A 72 -6.14 -3.80 25.08
C LEU A 72 -4.99 -3.84 26.09
N ALA A 73 -4.10 -4.83 26.02
CA ALA A 73 -2.92 -4.92 26.88
C ALA A 73 -1.93 -3.75 26.72
N GLU A 74 -1.93 -3.07 25.57
CA GLU A 74 -1.04 -1.93 25.27
C GLU A 74 -1.69 -0.57 25.56
N LEU A 75 -2.96 -0.55 25.97
CA LEU A 75 -3.79 0.65 26.00
C LEU A 75 -4.06 1.16 27.42
N ASN A 76 -4.30 2.46 27.52
CA ASN A 76 -4.75 3.12 28.75
C ASN A 76 -6.22 3.53 28.62
N THR A 77 -7.06 3.09 29.55
CA THR A 77 -8.50 3.36 29.57
C THR A 77 -8.84 4.85 29.57
N GLU A 78 -8.01 5.70 30.17
CA GLU A 78 -8.24 7.15 30.28
C GLU A 78 -7.89 7.93 29.01
N THR A 79 -7.13 7.34 28.07
CA THR A 79 -6.63 8.04 26.86
C THR A 79 -6.93 7.31 25.55
N THR A 80 -7.83 6.34 25.58
CA THR A 80 -8.22 5.54 24.40
C THR A 80 -9.62 5.91 23.91
N LEU A 81 -9.77 6.16 22.61
CA LEU A 81 -11.06 6.33 21.93
C LEU A 81 -11.34 5.10 21.04
N PHE A 82 -12.49 4.47 21.22
CA PHE A 82 -12.97 3.39 20.38
C PHE A 82 -13.92 3.90 19.31
N ILE A 83 -13.69 3.46 18.08
CA ILE A 83 -14.54 3.72 16.92
C ILE A 83 -15.17 2.39 16.51
N ILE A 84 -16.48 2.25 16.71
CA ILE A 84 -17.23 1.04 16.34
C ILE A 84 -17.74 1.20 14.91
N ALA A 85 -17.06 0.56 13.96
CA ALA A 85 -17.28 0.71 12.54
C ALA A 85 -18.06 -0.49 11.96
N SER A 86 -19.38 -0.36 11.85
CA SER A 86 -20.24 -1.37 11.23
C SER A 86 -21.39 -0.71 10.49
N LYS A 87 -21.47 -0.97 9.19
CA LYS A 87 -22.55 -0.45 8.34
C LYS A 87 -23.93 -0.81 8.92
N THR A 88 -24.14 -2.09 9.24
CA THR A 88 -25.43 -2.58 9.76
C THR A 88 -25.57 -2.41 11.26
N PHE A 89 -24.46 -2.19 11.97
CA PHE A 89 -24.38 -2.20 13.43
C PHE A 89 -24.88 -3.53 14.06
N THR A 90 -24.84 -4.61 13.29
CA THR A 90 -25.27 -5.96 13.69
C THR A 90 -24.24 -7.03 13.34
N THR A 91 -23.09 -6.64 12.78
CA THR A 91 -22.01 -7.56 12.40
C THR A 91 -21.46 -8.24 13.65
N GLN A 92 -21.62 -9.55 13.75
CA GLN A 92 -21.34 -10.33 14.96
C GLN A 92 -19.92 -10.08 15.49
N GLU A 93 -18.91 -10.17 14.62
CA GLU A 93 -17.50 -10.00 14.99
C GLU A 93 -17.22 -8.59 15.54
N THR A 94 -17.84 -7.58 14.94
CA THR A 94 -17.66 -6.18 15.35
C THR A 94 -18.36 -5.88 16.67
N ILE A 95 -19.60 -6.36 16.83
CA ILE A 95 -20.39 -6.10 18.05
C ILE A 95 -19.79 -6.83 19.25
N ILE A 96 -19.39 -8.09 19.12
CA ILE A 96 -18.74 -8.83 20.22
C ILE A 96 -17.42 -8.19 20.65
N ASN A 97 -16.59 -7.74 19.69
CA ASN A 97 -15.36 -7.00 20.01
C ASN A 97 -15.67 -5.65 20.67
N ALA A 98 -16.71 -4.94 20.22
CA ALA A 98 -17.13 -3.67 20.82
C ALA A 98 -17.63 -3.85 22.26
N GLU A 99 -18.42 -4.90 22.52
CA GLU A 99 -18.89 -5.26 23.86
C GLU A 99 -17.73 -5.63 24.78
N SER A 100 -16.76 -6.40 24.28
CA SER A 100 -15.53 -6.76 25.01
C SER A 100 -14.69 -5.53 25.39
N ALA A 101 -14.53 -4.58 24.46
CA ALA A 101 -13.84 -3.31 24.72
C ALA A 101 -14.61 -2.43 25.73
N ASN A 102 -15.93 -2.39 25.65
CA ASN A 102 -16.78 -1.65 26.59
C ASN A 102 -16.74 -2.26 28.00
N GLU A 103 -16.74 -3.60 28.11
CA GLU A 103 -16.57 -4.27 29.39
C GLU A 103 -15.22 -3.94 30.03
N TRP A 104 -14.12 -4.08 29.26
CA TRP A 104 -12.77 -3.69 29.71
C TRP A 104 -12.71 -2.22 30.17
N PHE A 105 -13.33 -1.31 29.42
CA PHE A 105 -13.39 0.10 29.78
C PHE A 105 -14.16 0.34 31.08
N LEU A 106 -15.34 -0.27 31.23
CA LEU A 106 -16.21 -0.10 32.39
C LEU A 106 -15.65 -0.72 33.67
N GLN A 107 -14.82 -1.77 33.57
CA GLN A 107 -14.09 -2.33 34.72
C GLN A 107 -13.18 -1.27 35.38
N ALA A 108 -12.59 -0.37 34.59
CA ALA A 108 -11.75 0.72 35.09
C ALA A 108 -12.56 1.98 35.43
N ALA A 109 -13.42 2.43 34.51
CA ALA A 109 -14.15 3.69 34.63
C ALA A 109 -15.24 3.64 35.73
N LYS A 110 -15.87 2.48 35.92
CA LYS A 110 -16.97 2.26 36.88
C LYS A 110 -18.15 3.23 36.74
N ASP A 111 -18.26 3.93 35.61
CA ASP A 111 -19.33 4.86 35.28
C ASP A 111 -19.76 4.65 33.82
N LYS A 112 -21.04 4.29 33.65
CA LYS A 112 -21.64 4.11 32.31
C LYS A 112 -21.73 5.41 31.52
N SER A 113 -21.81 6.57 32.18
CA SER A 113 -21.87 7.86 31.51
C SER A 113 -20.58 8.20 30.77
N ALA A 114 -19.44 7.66 31.24
CA ALA A 114 -18.13 7.86 30.63
C ALA A 114 -17.99 7.22 29.25
N VAL A 115 -18.83 6.23 28.90
CA VAL A 115 -18.80 5.57 27.58
C VAL A 115 -18.96 6.60 26.45
N ALA A 116 -19.81 7.61 26.65
CA ALA A 116 -20.03 8.67 25.65
C ALA A 116 -18.78 9.50 25.33
N LYS A 117 -17.76 9.47 26.19
CA LYS A 117 -16.48 10.18 25.99
C LYS A 117 -15.42 9.30 25.28
N HIS A 118 -15.62 7.98 25.24
CA HIS A 118 -14.64 7.01 24.77
C HIS A 118 -15.11 6.11 23.64
N PHE A 119 -16.39 6.15 23.25
CA PHE A 119 -16.95 5.33 22.18
C PHE A 119 -17.74 6.17 21.19
N VAL A 120 -17.44 6.02 19.91
CA VAL A 120 -18.21 6.59 18.80
C VAL A 120 -18.58 5.49 17.81
N ALA A 121 -19.69 5.67 17.09
CA ALA A 121 -20.18 4.69 16.12
C ALA A 121 -20.14 5.24 14.71
N LEU A 122 -19.69 4.41 13.76
CA LEU A 122 -19.76 4.66 12.32
C LEU A 122 -20.69 3.61 11.71
N SER A 123 -21.91 4.03 11.42
CA SER A 123 -22.95 3.19 10.87
C SER A 123 -23.74 3.97 9.83
N THR A 124 -24.32 3.30 8.83
CA THR A 124 -25.06 3.96 7.75
C THR A 124 -26.13 3.05 7.16
N ASN A 125 -27.29 3.62 6.85
CA ASN A 125 -28.25 3.06 5.89
C ASN A 125 -28.15 3.85 4.58
N GLY A 126 -27.40 3.33 3.60
CA GLY A 126 -27.20 4.03 2.33
C GLY A 126 -26.44 3.24 1.27
N TRP A 127 -26.18 3.91 0.14
CA TRP A 127 -25.59 3.35 -1.08
C TRP A 127 -24.09 3.06 -0.99
N VAL A 128 -23.40 3.54 0.05
CA VAL A 128 -21.97 3.30 0.24
C VAL A 128 -21.75 1.83 0.59
N SER A 129 -21.12 1.09 -0.31
CA SER A 129 -20.71 -0.30 -0.07
C SER A 129 -19.50 -0.36 0.84
N GLY A 130 -19.42 -1.36 1.72
CA GLY A 130 -18.33 -1.48 2.70
C GLY A 130 -16.94 -1.43 2.07
N ARG A 131 -16.72 -2.12 0.95
CA ARG A 131 -15.42 -2.15 0.25
C ARG A 131 -15.04 -0.84 -0.45
N TYR A 132 -15.97 0.11 -0.58
CA TYR A 132 -15.74 1.45 -1.12
C TYR A 132 -15.97 2.53 -0.04
N SER A 133 -15.95 2.17 1.24
CA SER A 133 -16.43 3.05 2.31
C SER A 133 -15.36 3.94 2.93
N LEU A 134 -14.06 3.70 2.72
CA LEU A 134 -12.98 4.47 3.37
C LEU A 134 -13.05 5.98 3.12
N TRP A 135 -13.69 6.40 2.04
CA TRP A 135 -13.90 7.80 1.66
C TRP A 135 -15.05 8.47 2.43
N SER A 136 -15.84 7.69 3.17
CA SER A 136 -16.99 8.14 3.96
C SER A 136 -16.62 8.34 5.43
N ALA A 137 -17.61 8.34 6.33
CA ALA A 137 -17.40 8.35 7.77
C ALA A 137 -16.47 7.22 8.26
N ILE A 138 -16.42 6.07 7.57
CA ILE A 138 -15.47 4.97 7.86
C ILE A 138 -14.00 5.46 7.84
N GLY A 139 -13.68 6.52 7.10
CA GLY A 139 -12.36 7.16 7.10
C GLY A 139 -12.02 7.99 8.35
N LEU A 140 -12.84 7.97 9.42
CA LEU A 140 -12.59 8.77 10.62
C LEU A 140 -11.25 8.43 11.28
N SER A 141 -10.88 7.15 11.39
CA SER A 141 -9.58 6.74 11.94
C SER A 141 -8.41 7.24 11.08
N ILE A 142 -8.56 7.26 9.75
CA ILE A 142 -7.59 7.90 8.84
C ILE A 142 -7.47 9.39 9.18
N THR A 143 -8.61 10.08 9.23
CA THR A 143 -8.70 11.53 9.48
C THR A 143 -8.06 11.92 10.79
N LEU A 144 -8.33 11.19 11.87
CA LEU A 144 -7.71 11.43 13.17
C LEU A 144 -6.20 11.22 13.12
N HIS A 145 -5.74 10.17 12.42
CA HIS A 145 -4.33 9.82 12.37
C HIS A 145 -3.48 10.82 11.60
N ILE A 146 -3.92 11.23 10.40
CA ILE A 146 -3.13 12.09 9.50
C ILE A 146 -3.61 13.54 9.44
N GLY A 147 -4.69 13.88 10.14
CA GLY A 147 -5.32 15.20 10.12
C GLY A 147 -6.29 15.40 8.95
N TYR A 148 -7.28 16.27 9.17
CA TYR A 148 -8.38 16.53 8.22
C TYR A 148 -7.90 17.05 6.87
N GLU A 149 -6.98 18.01 6.83
CA GLU A 149 -6.45 18.56 5.58
C GLU A 149 -5.78 17.50 4.69
N ASN A 150 -5.15 16.49 5.31
CA ASN A 150 -4.58 15.39 4.57
C ASN A 150 -5.68 14.44 4.08
N PHE A 151 -6.69 14.15 4.89
CA PHE A 151 -7.85 13.39 4.42
C PHE A 151 -8.56 14.07 3.24
N GLU A 152 -8.70 15.40 3.23
CA GLU A 152 -9.22 16.14 2.07
C GLU A 152 -8.34 16.00 0.82
N LYS A 153 -7.02 16.01 0.96
CA LYS A 153 -6.09 15.75 -0.16
C LYS A 153 -6.27 14.34 -0.72
N LEU A 154 -6.54 13.36 0.15
CA LEU A 154 -6.83 11.98 -0.24
C LEU A 154 -8.14 11.94 -1.06
N LEU A 155 -9.22 12.58 -0.58
CA LEU A 155 -10.49 12.68 -1.31
C LEU A 155 -10.33 13.40 -2.65
N ALA A 156 -9.60 14.53 -2.68
CA ALA A 156 -9.32 15.28 -3.90
C ALA A 156 -8.55 14.44 -4.93
N GLY A 157 -7.73 13.49 -4.47
CA GLY A 157 -7.06 12.58 -5.37
C GLY A 157 -7.96 11.52 -5.99
N ALA A 158 -8.90 10.97 -5.24
CA ALA A 158 -9.91 10.07 -5.78
C ALA A 158 -10.78 10.81 -6.80
N HIS A 159 -11.24 12.02 -6.45
CA HIS A 159 -12.06 12.85 -7.33
C HIS A 159 -11.37 13.20 -8.67
N TRP A 160 -10.05 13.42 -8.63
CA TRP A 160 -9.27 13.61 -9.85
C TRP A 160 -9.28 12.37 -10.75
N MET A 161 -9.14 11.16 -10.16
CA MET A 161 -9.21 9.92 -10.91
C MET A 161 -10.61 9.65 -11.44
N ASP A 162 -11.67 9.98 -10.69
CA ASP A 162 -13.06 9.91 -11.15
C ASP A 162 -13.27 10.81 -12.37
N THR A 163 -12.73 12.03 -12.32
CA THR A 163 -12.79 12.98 -13.44
C THR A 163 -12.03 12.44 -14.66
N HIS A 164 -10.84 11.87 -14.45
CA HIS A 164 -10.05 11.24 -15.52
C HIS A 164 -10.81 10.06 -16.14
N LEU A 165 -11.36 9.15 -15.33
CA LEU A 165 -12.18 8.03 -15.79
C LEU A 165 -13.37 8.49 -16.63
N ARG A 166 -14.04 9.57 -16.21
CA ARG A 166 -15.26 10.07 -16.88
C ARG A 166 -14.97 10.81 -18.19
N THR A 167 -13.83 11.49 -18.30
CA THR A 167 -13.61 12.49 -19.36
C THR A 167 -12.47 12.16 -20.32
N ALA A 168 -11.52 11.30 -19.94
CA ALA A 168 -10.42 10.95 -20.81
C ALA A 168 -10.88 10.07 -21.99
N PRO A 169 -10.37 10.32 -23.23
CA PRO A 169 -10.54 9.40 -24.36
C PRO A 169 -10.11 7.98 -24.00
N VAL A 170 -10.79 6.96 -24.53
CA VAL A 170 -10.59 5.54 -24.17
C VAL A 170 -9.13 5.09 -24.29
N ASP A 171 -8.45 5.52 -25.36
CA ASP A 171 -7.04 5.24 -25.67
C ASP A 171 -6.05 5.94 -24.72
N GLN A 172 -6.53 6.83 -23.85
CA GLN A 172 -5.75 7.55 -22.84
C GLN A 172 -6.32 7.37 -21.42
N ASN A 173 -7.37 6.54 -21.28
CA ASN A 173 -8.09 6.34 -20.04
C ASN A 173 -7.46 5.18 -19.25
N ALA A 174 -6.51 5.51 -18.38
CA ALA A 174 -5.75 4.52 -17.60
C ALA A 174 -6.62 3.39 -16.96
N PRO A 175 -7.70 3.67 -16.20
CA PRO A 175 -8.56 2.59 -15.68
C PRO A 175 -9.18 1.70 -16.77
N MET A 176 -9.61 2.28 -17.90
CA MET A 176 -10.19 1.50 -19.01
C MET A 176 -9.15 0.64 -19.69
N LEU A 177 -7.95 1.18 -19.97
CA LEU A 177 -6.85 0.44 -20.57
C LEU A 177 -6.45 -0.75 -19.69
N LEU A 178 -6.26 -0.54 -18.39
CA LEU A 178 -5.96 -1.60 -17.43
C LEU A 178 -7.05 -2.68 -17.41
N THR A 179 -8.31 -2.27 -17.48
CA THR A 179 -9.45 -3.18 -17.53
C THR A 179 -9.45 -4.01 -18.82
N LEU A 180 -9.22 -3.38 -19.98
CA LEU A 180 -9.18 -4.07 -21.28
C LEU A 180 -8.05 -5.09 -21.35
N LEU A 181 -6.90 -4.79 -20.74
CA LEU A 181 -5.79 -5.73 -20.63
C LEU A 181 -6.11 -6.90 -19.70
N GLY A 182 -6.72 -6.64 -18.55
CA GLY A 182 -7.21 -7.70 -17.68
C GLY A 182 -8.18 -8.64 -18.41
N ILE A 183 -9.13 -8.08 -19.17
CA ILE A 183 -10.06 -8.86 -20.01
C ILE A 183 -9.30 -9.65 -21.07
N TRP A 184 -8.30 -9.05 -21.74
CA TRP A 184 -7.49 -9.73 -22.74
C TRP A 184 -6.81 -10.97 -22.16
N TYR A 185 -6.14 -10.86 -21.01
CA TYR A 185 -5.50 -12.02 -20.38
C TYR A 185 -6.49 -13.11 -19.99
N ILE A 186 -7.60 -12.74 -19.34
CA ILE A 186 -8.59 -13.73 -18.90
C ILE A 186 -9.24 -14.41 -20.10
N SER A 187 -9.68 -13.65 -21.10
CA SER A 187 -10.44 -14.18 -22.23
C SER A 187 -9.58 -14.95 -23.24
N VAL A 188 -8.34 -14.53 -23.46
CA VAL A 188 -7.46 -15.13 -24.49
C VAL A 188 -6.59 -16.25 -23.92
N PHE A 189 -6.13 -16.16 -22.67
CA PHE A 189 -5.24 -17.18 -22.08
C PHE A 189 -5.96 -18.23 -21.21
N GLN A 190 -7.18 -17.98 -20.69
CA GLN A 190 -7.92 -18.97 -19.87
C GLN A 190 -9.08 -19.68 -20.59
N ALA A 191 -9.20 -19.56 -21.92
CA ALA A 191 -10.31 -20.14 -22.68
C ALA A 191 -10.43 -21.69 -22.61
N TYR A 192 -9.56 -22.41 -21.88
CA TYR A 192 -9.61 -23.87 -21.75
C TYR A 192 -10.06 -24.42 -20.38
N PHE A 193 -10.26 -23.59 -19.33
CA PHE A 193 -10.59 -24.10 -17.98
C PHE A 193 -11.66 -23.30 -17.22
N GLN A 194 -12.50 -22.54 -17.91
CA GLN A 194 -13.47 -21.61 -17.30
C GLN A 194 -14.29 -22.18 -16.13
N GLN A 195 -14.74 -23.44 -16.19
CA GLN A 195 -15.58 -23.99 -15.13
C GLN A 195 -14.79 -24.45 -13.89
N GLY A 196 -13.60 -25.02 -14.05
CA GLY A 196 -12.75 -25.45 -12.91
C GLY A 196 -11.98 -24.30 -12.25
N ASP A 197 -11.67 -23.27 -13.03
CA ASP A 197 -10.94 -22.08 -12.59
C ASP A 197 -11.83 -21.16 -11.73
N MET A 198 -13.07 -20.90 -12.15
CA MET A 198 -13.99 -20.03 -11.42
C MET A 198 -14.40 -20.61 -10.04
N GLU A 199 -14.50 -21.94 -9.91
CA GLU A 199 -14.88 -22.60 -8.66
C GLU A 199 -13.68 -22.83 -7.72
N SER A 200 -12.46 -22.98 -8.26
CA SER A 200 -11.24 -23.17 -7.47
C SER A 200 -10.53 -21.86 -7.10
N ASN A 201 -10.50 -20.87 -8.00
CA ASN A 201 -9.82 -19.58 -7.85
C ASN A 201 -10.76 -18.42 -7.51
N GLY A 202 -12.07 -18.69 -7.32
CA GLY A 202 -13.05 -17.78 -6.71
C GLY A 202 -12.81 -17.57 -5.20
N LYS A 203 -11.56 -17.37 -4.78
CA LYS A 203 -11.13 -17.15 -3.39
C LYS A 203 -10.21 -15.94 -3.36
N TYR A 204 -10.52 -14.99 -2.47
CA TYR A 204 -9.84 -13.70 -2.35
C TYR A 204 -8.85 -13.63 -1.17
N ILE A 205 -8.58 -14.77 -0.51
CA ILE A 205 -7.62 -14.84 0.59
C ILE A 205 -6.30 -15.36 0.07
N THR A 206 -5.32 -14.46 -0.04
CA THR A 206 -3.92 -14.82 0.24
C THR A 206 -3.68 -14.53 1.72
N THR A 207 -3.00 -15.44 2.43
CA THR A 207 -2.28 -15.06 3.63
C THR A 207 -1.10 -14.21 3.17
N GLU A 208 -1.31 -12.89 3.18
CA GLU A 208 -0.30 -11.84 3.01
C GLU A 208 0.18 -11.53 1.58
N SER A 209 -0.20 -10.35 1.09
CA SER A 209 0.43 -9.71 -0.06
C SER A 209 1.76 -9.08 0.39
N GLU A 210 2.87 -9.77 0.17
CA GLU A 210 4.20 -9.30 0.60
C GLU A 210 4.73 -8.13 -0.28
N PRO A 211 5.37 -7.09 0.28
CA PRO A 211 6.02 -6.04 -0.50
C PRO A 211 7.33 -6.51 -1.18
N GLY A 212 7.72 -5.87 -2.28
CA GLY A 212 9.06 -6.07 -2.86
C GLY A 212 10.15 -5.42 -1.99
N THR A 213 11.36 -5.96 -1.85
CA THR A 213 11.99 -7.10 -2.54
C THR A 213 11.77 -8.46 -1.86
N ASN A 214 11.01 -8.54 -0.75
CA ASN A 214 10.79 -9.80 -0.03
C ASN A 214 10.27 -10.90 -0.97
N ARG A 215 9.36 -10.53 -1.88
CA ARG A 215 8.81 -11.44 -2.91
C ARG A 215 9.86 -12.08 -3.82
N HIS A 216 10.97 -11.39 -4.11
CA HIS A 216 12.05 -11.95 -4.94
C HIS A 216 12.64 -13.22 -4.32
N HIS A 217 12.64 -13.29 -2.99
CA HIS A 217 13.21 -14.38 -2.21
C HIS A 217 12.18 -15.39 -1.72
N ALA A 218 10.91 -15.25 -2.12
CA ALA A 218 9.83 -16.17 -1.75
C ALA A 218 9.31 -16.94 -2.97
N PHE A 219 8.61 -16.27 -3.89
CA PHE A 219 7.87 -16.94 -4.96
C PHE A 219 8.21 -16.45 -6.38
N TYR A 220 9.14 -15.50 -6.54
CA TYR A 220 9.57 -15.08 -7.88
C TYR A 220 10.27 -16.20 -8.66
N GLN A 221 10.81 -17.21 -7.98
CA GLN A 221 11.27 -18.45 -8.61
C GLN A 221 10.16 -19.11 -9.44
N LEU A 222 8.93 -19.15 -8.91
CA LEU A 222 7.76 -19.69 -9.60
C LEU A 222 7.33 -18.79 -10.76
N ILE A 223 7.44 -17.47 -10.61
CA ILE A 223 7.08 -16.54 -11.69
C ILE A 223 8.08 -16.62 -12.86
N HIS A 224 9.38 -16.79 -12.56
CA HIS A 224 10.43 -16.84 -13.58
C HIS A 224 10.55 -18.18 -14.30
N GLN A 225 10.44 -19.30 -13.57
CA GLN A 225 10.70 -20.65 -14.10
C GLN A 225 9.55 -21.64 -13.88
N GLY A 226 8.41 -21.19 -13.38
CA GLY A 226 7.21 -22.01 -13.25
C GLY A 226 6.50 -22.22 -14.60
N THR A 227 5.46 -23.05 -14.58
CA THR A 227 4.70 -23.44 -15.78
C THR A 227 3.43 -22.63 -16.02
N ARG A 228 3.20 -21.57 -15.23
CA ARG A 228 2.01 -20.73 -15.30
C ARG A 228 2.39 -19.29 -15.63
N MET A 229 1.66 -18.70 -16.57
CA MET A 229 1.69 -17.25 -16.77
C MET A 229 0.92 -16.58 -15.63
N VAL A 230 1.53 -15.59 -14.99
CA VAL A 230 0.94 -14.89 -13.84
C VAL A 230 1.05 -13.39 -14.08
N PRO A 231 0.03 -12.68 -14.57
CA PRO A 231 0.07 -11.22 -14.68
C PRO A 231 0.29 -10.56 -13.30
N ALA A 232 1.00 -9.43 -13.27
CA ALA A 232 1.26 -8.67 -12.06
C ALA A 232 1.52 -7.18 -12.36
N ASP A 233 1.05 -6.36 -11.43
CA ASP A 233 1.29 -4.93 -11.46
C ASP A 233 2.40 -4.60 -10.47
N PHE A 234 3.35 -3.81 -10.92
CA PHE A 234 4.45 -3.39 -10.08
C PHE A 234 4.39 -1.90 -9.80
N LEU A 235 4.25 -1.56 -8.52
CA LEU A 235 4.07 -0.17 -8.08
C LEU A 235 5.24 0.28 -7.21
N ILE A 236 5.86 1.41 -7.54
CA ILE A 236 6.98 1.97 -6.74
C ILE A 236 6.99 3.51 -6.81
N PRO A 237 7.27 4.25 -5.73
CA PRO A 237 7.53 5.68 -5.85
C PRO A 237 8.89 5.94 -6.51
N ALA A 238 9.06 7.03 -7.26
CA ALA A 238 10.34 7.48 -7.81
C ALA A 238 11.23 8.19 -6.76
N GLN A 239 10.61 8.60 -5.66
CA GLN A 239 11.24 9.24 -4.52
C GLN A 239 10.83 8.52 -3.25
N SER A 240 11.82 7.97 -2.56
CA SER A 240 11.63 7.46 -1.20
C SER A 240 11.16 8.57 -0.27
N GLN A 241 10.25 8.23 0.63
CA GLN A 241 9.93 9.08 1.77
C GLN A 241 11.09 9.16 2.79
N HIS A 242 11.99 8.17 2.78
CA HIS A 242 13.19 8.10 3.62
C HIS A 242 14.44 8.03 2.74
N PRO A 243 15.16 9.15 2.50
CA PRO A 243 16.34 9.19 1.65
C PRO A 243 17.61 8.66 2.34
N THR A 244 17.50 7.58 3.10
CA THR A 244 18.57 6.99 3.91
C THR A 244 19.79 6.65 3.04
N ARG A 245 21.00 6.96 3.56
CA ARG A 245 22.27 6.83 2.84
C ARG A 245 22.24 7.48 1.45
N ASN A 246 21.81 8.74 1.36
CA ASN A 246 21.71 9.49 0.09
C ASN A 246 20.93 8.72 -1.00
N ASN A 247 19.77 8.17 -0.61
CA ASN A 247 18.88 7.35 -1.44
C ASN A 247 19.48 6.03 -1.95
N LEU A 248 20.57 5.50 -1.36
CA LEU A 248 21.18 4.25 -1.85
C LEU A 248 20.20 3.08 -1.82
N HIS A 249 19.41 2.94 -0.74
CA HIS A 249 18.38 1.90 -0.62
C HIS A 249 17.36 2.00 -1.77
N HIS A 250 16.91 3.21 -2.08
CA HIS A 250 15.94 3.44 -3.15
C HIS A 250 16.54 3.19 -4.55
N LYS A 251 17.81 3.54 -4.75
CA LYS A 251 18.55 3.25 -6.00
C LYS A 251 18.73 1.76 -6.24
N ILE A 252 18.87 0.96 -5.17
CA ILE A 252 18.92 -0.51 -5.27
C ILE A 252 17.51 -1.06 -5.50
N LEU A 253 16.48 -0.51 -4.86
CA LEU A 253 15.09 -0.92 -5.09
C LEU A 253 14.65 -0.69 -6.54
N VAL A 254 15.21 0.31 -7.21
CA VAL A 254 15.07 0.55 -8.66
C VAL A 254 15.60 -0.62 -9.54
N ASN A 255 16.37 -1.57 -8.98
CA ASN A 255 16.59 -2.88 -9.63
C ASN A 255 15.30 -3.67 -9.82
N PHE A 256 14.18 -3.23 -9.26
CA PHE A 256 12.83 -3.55 -9.70
C PHE A 256 12.68 -3.53 -11.23
N LEU A 257 13.25 -2.53 -11.93
CA LEU A 257 13.22 -2.46 -13.39
C LEU A 257 14.05 -3.57 -14.07
N VAL A 258 15.05 -4.11 -13.37
CA VAL A 258 15.81 -5.29 -13.86
C VAL A 258 14.98 -6.54 -13.72
N GLN A 259 14.10 -6.63 -12.72
CA GLN A 259 13.21 -7.77 -12.55
C GLN A 259 12.14 -7.81 -13.64
N THR A 260 11.56 -6.66 -13.99
CA THR A 260 10.66 -6.58 -15.14
C THR A 260 11.42 -6.95 -16.42
N GLU A 261 12.59 -6.36 -16.66
CA GLU A 261 13.41 -6.69 -17.84
C GLU A 261 13.78 -8.18 -17.92
N ALA A 262 14.16 -8.80 -16.80
CA ALA A 262 14.51 -10.22 -16.74
C ALA A 262 13.30 -11.13 -17.02
N LEU A 263 12.10 -10.77 -16.54
CA LEU A 263 10.86 -11.51 -16.83
C LEU A 263 10.49 -11.45 -18.32
N MET A 264 10.74 -10.31 -18.98
CA MET A 264 10.46 -10.12 -20.40
C MET A 264 11.48 -10.82 -21.28
N LYS A 265 12.77 -10.54 -21.08
CA LYS A 265 13.85 -11.02 -21.96
C LYS A 265 14.21 -12.47 -21.69
N GLY A 266 14.07 -12.92 -20.45
CA GLY A 266 14.65 -14.19 -20.02
C GLY A 266 16.18 -14.18 -20.12
N LYS A 267 16.73 -15.37 -20.33
CA LYS A 267 18.16 -15.65 -20.53
C LYS A 267 18.25 -16.87 -21.43
N THR A 268 18.83 -16.67 -22.61
CA THR A 268 18.98 -17.72 -23.61
C THR A 268 19.98 -18.78 -23.18
N THR A 269 19.92 -19.95 -23.81
CA THR A 269 20.90 -21.04 -23.65
C THR A 269 22.33 -20.55 -23.89
N GLU A 270 22.53 -19.68 -24.87
CA GLU A 270 23.86 -19.24 -25.29
C GLU A 270 24.47 -18.25 -24.30
N GLU A 271 23.64 -17.38 -23.70
CA GLU A 271 24.04 -16.50 -22.61
C GLU A 271 24.35 -17.29 -21.34
N ALA A 272 23.47 -18.22 -20.95
CA ALA A 272 23.68 -19.07 -19.79
C ALA A 272 24.93 -19.95 -19.92
N LYS A 273 25.19 -20.48 -21.11
CA LYS A 273 26.39 -21.27 -21.41
C LYS A 273 27.66 -20.45 -21.28
N LYS A 274 27.71 -19.26 -21.87
CA LYS A 274 28.87 -18.35 -21.75
C LYS A 274 29.15 -17.98 -20.28
N GLU A 275 28.12 -17.73 -19.47
CA GLU A 275 28.28 -17.47 -18.03
C GLU A 275 28.85 -18.68 -17.27
N LEU A 276 28.37 -19.88 -17.55
CA LEU A 276 28.84 -21.12 -16.90
C LEU A 276 30.28 -21.48 -17.30
N GLU A 277 30.65 -21.26 -18.56
CA GLU A 277 32.03 -21.44 -19.06
C GLU A 277 32.99 -20.43 -18.42
N ALA A 278 32.59 -19.15 -18.33
CA ALA A 278 33.37 -18.12 -17.65
C ALA A 278 33.52 -18.39 -16.14
N GLY A 279 32.57 -19.10 -15.53
CA GLY A 279 32.62 -19.57 -14.15
C GLY A 279 33.53 -20.79 -13.91
N GLY A 280 34.17 -21.33 -14.95
CA GLY A 280 35.14 -22.42 -14.83
C GLY A 280 34.54 -23.82 -14.65
N LEU A 281 33.27 -24.03 -15.03
CA LEU A 281 32.66 -25.36 -14.94
C LEU A 281 33.23 -26.33 -16.00
N SER A 282 33.51 -27.56 -15.57
CA SER A 282 33.84 -28.67 -16.48
C SER A 282 32.66 -29.00 -17.41
N ARG A 283 32.95 -29.43 -18.64
CA ARG A 283 31.97 -29.71 -19.71
C ARG A 283 30.79 -30.59 -19.28
N GLU A 284 31.05 -31.65 -18.52
CA GLU A 284 30.03 -32.57 -18.01
C GLU A 284 29.08 -31.92 -16.98
N LYS A 285 29.60 -31.07 -16.08
CA LYS A 285 28.78 -30.33 -15.11
C LYS A 285 28.01 -29.19 -15.78
N LEU A 286 28.58 -28.61 -16.83
CA LEU A 286 27.93 -27.56 -17.59
C LEU A 286 26.67 -28.08 -18.28
N GLU A 287 26.75 -29.21 -18.98
CA GLU A 287 25.61 -29.78 -19.72
C GLU A 287 24.43 -30.11 -18.79
N ASN A 288 24.71 -30.59 -17.57
CA ASN A 288 23.68 -30.88 -16.58
C ASN A 288 23.03 -29.62 -15.97
N ILE A 289 23.79 -28.54 -15.78
CA ILE A 289 23.30 -27.32 -15.10
C ILE A 289 22.66 -26.34 -16.09
N LEU A 290 23.07 -26.36 -17.35
CA LEU A 290 22.66 -25.40 -18.37
C LEU A 290 21.12 -25.27 -18.50
N PRO A 291 20.32 -26.35 -18.56
CA PRO A 291 18.85 -26.23 -18.66
C PRO A 291 18.22 -25.49 -17.46
N HIS A 292 18.81 -25.62 -16.27
CA HIS A 292 18.33 -24.97 -15.04
C HIS A 292 18.71 -23.49 -14.95
N LYS A 293 19.61 -23.01 -15.82
CA LYS A 293 20.07 -21.62 -15.86
C LYS A 293 19.47 -20.82 -17.02
N VAL A 294 18.69 -21.47 -17.88
CA VAL A 294 17.89 -20.82 -18.92
C VAL A 294 16.64 -20.21 -18.29
N PHE A 295 16.29 -19.02 -18.73
CA PHE A 295 15.03 -18.36 -18.40
C PHE A 295 14.31 -18.10 -19.71
N GLN A 296 13.11 -18.66 -19.89
CA GLN A 296 12.42 -18.60 -21.19
C GLN A 296 12.05 -17.16 -21.59
N GLY A 297 11.89 -16.26 -20.62
CA GLY A 297 11.37 -14.91 -20.89
C GLY A 297 9.91 -14.99 -21.36
N ASN A 298 9.33 -13.85 -21.71
CA ASN A 298 7.93 -13.76 -22.18
C ASN A 298 6.90 -14.47 -21.28
N ASN A 299 7.23 -14.69 -20.00
CA ASN A 299 6.40 -15.42 -19.03
C ASN A 299 5.28 -14.52 -18.47
N PHE A 300 5.04 -13.37 -19.11
CA PHE A 300 4.30 -12.23 -18.56
C PHE A 300 4.13 -11.10 -19.59
N ASP A 301 3.07 -10.29 -19.50
CA ASP A 301 3.00 -8.97 -20.16
C ASP A 301 2.70 -7.84 -19.12
N GLN A 302 3.40 -6.71 -19.28
CA GLN A 302 3.92 -5.86 -18.20
C GLN A 302 3.13 -4.57 -17.96
N TRP A 303 2.86 -4.24 -16.69
CA TRP A 303 2.56 -2.88 -16.23
C TRP A 303 3.40 -2.51 -15.00
N GLY A 304 4.38 -1.63 -15.20
CA GLY A 304 4.94 -0.86 -14.09
C GLY A 304 4.08 0.37 -13.87
N LEU A 305 3.86 0.79 -12.63
CA LEU A 305 3.45 2.14 -12.26
C LEU A 305 4.48 2.74 -11.28
N ILE A 306 5.17 3.79 -11.69
CA ILE A 306 6.22 4.49 -10.95
C ILE A 306 5.87 5.96 -10.74
N TYR A 307 5.18 6.24 -9.66
CA TYR A 307 4.66 7.55 -9.35
C TYR A 307 5.71 8.42 -8.66
N SER A 308 5.63 9.75 -8.75
CA SER A 308 6.71 10.65 -8.29
C SER A 308 7.14 10.44 -6.83
N ARG A 309 6.19 10.42 -5.90
CA ARG A 309 6.38 10.19 -4.46
C ARG A 309 5.04 9.81 -3.84
N LEU A 310 5.00 8.89 -2.88
CA LEU A 310 3.74 8.53 -2.21
C LEU A 310 3.23 9.69 -1.35
N THR A 311 2.49 10.61 -1.95
CA THR A 311 1.80 11.70 -1.25
C THR A 311 0.38 11.31 -0.94
N VAL A 312 -0.23 11.99 0.04
CA VAL A 312 -1.61 11.73 0.45
C VAL A 312 -2.57 11.81 -0.75
N CYS A 313 -2.40 12.82 -1.60
CA CYS A 313 -3.20 13.01 -2.80
C CYS A 313 -2.88 11.97 -3.90
N LEU A 314 -1.65 11.46 -3.96
CA LEU A 314 -1.24 10.52 -5.00
C LEU A 314 -1.68 9.09 -4.69
N LEU A 315 -1.79 8.72 -3.42
CA LEU A 315 -2.29 7.40 -3.00
C LEU A 315 -3.66 7.10 -3.61
N SER A 316 -4.54 8.09 -3.73
CA SER A 316 -5.86 7.95 -4.35
C SER A 316 -5.88 8.23 -5.86
N LYS A 317 -4.81 8.80 -6.43
CA LYS A 317 -4.63 9.05 -7.87
C LYS A 317 -3.85 7.95 -8.59
N LEU A 318 -3.53 6.83 -7.94
CA LEU A 318 -2.65 5.80 -8.47
C LEU A 318 -3.22 5.16 -9.75
N GLY A 319 -2.87 5.77 -10.88
CA GLY A 319 -3.09 5.32 -12.26
C GLY A 319 -2.24 6.10 -13.28
N LYS A 320 -1.35 6.99 -12.82
CA LYS A 320 -0.43 7.72 -13.71
C LYS A 320 0.83 8.13 -12.98
N GLN A 321 1.94 7.47 -13.31
CA GLN A 321 3.27 8.02 -13.64
C GLN A 321 4.31 6.90 -13.55
N LEU A 322 5.33 7.00 -14.41
CA LEU A 322 6.65 6.31 -14.61
C LEU A 322 7.96 7.01 -14.18
N ALA A 323 8.94 6.41 -13.48
CA ALA A 323 10.35 6.84 -13.42
C ALA A 323 11.36 5.82 -12.82
N LYS A 324 12.47 5.67 -13.57
CA LYS A 324 13.87 5.84 -13.10
C LYS A 324 14.83 4.63 -13.11
N LYS A 325 15.15 4.10 -14.30
CA LYS A 325 16.54 3.70 -14.65
C LYS A 325 17.16 4.53 -15.79
N ILE A 326 16.57 5.68 -16.12
CA ILE A 326 16.94 6.51 -17.28
C ILE A 326 17.61 7.81 -16.82
N LYS A 327 18.56 7.73 -15.87
CA LYS A 327 19.14 8.95 -15.26
C LYS A 327 20.17 9.68 -16.15
N PRO A 328 21.01 8.99 -16.95
CA PRO A 328 21.90 9.67 -17.90
C PRO A 328 21.13 10.25 -19.09
N GLU A 329 20.12 9.53 -19.58
CA GLU A 329 19.41 9.87 -20.82
C GLU A 329 18.29 10.91 -20.63
N LEU A 330 17.97 11.36 -19.40
CA LEU A 330 16.99 12.44 -19.12
C LEU A 330 17.64 13.82 -18.92
N GLN A 331 18.94 13.96 -19.20
CA GLN A 331 19.66 15.23 -18.99
C GLN A 331 19.29 16.31 -20.04
N ASP A 332 18.68 15.91 -21.14
CA ASP A 332 18.26 16.78 -22.24
C ASP A 332 16.87 16.39 -22.79
N SER A 333 16.39 17.18 -23.75
CA SER A 333 15.12 16.99 -24.45
C SER A 333 15.19 16.06 -25.66
N ALA A 334 16.30 15.38 -25.93
CA ALA A 334 16.45 14.54 -27.13
C ALA A 334 15.60 13.26 -27.05
N GLU A 335 15.06 12.74 -28.15
CA GLU A 335 14.34 11.47 -28.10
C GLU A 335 15.30 10.28 -27.91
N VAL A 336 14.87 9.29 -27.14
CA VAL A 336 15.62 8.06 -26.85
C VAL A 336 15.07 6.90 -27.68
N SER A 337 15.97 6.13 -28.27
CA SER A 337 15.67 4.96 -29.11
C SER A 337 16.53 3.73 -28.78
N SER A 338 17.25 3.75 -27.66
CA SER A 338 18.24 2.71 -27.27
C SER A 338 17.62 1.47 -26.63
N HIS A 339 16.32 1.50 -26.30
CA HIS A 339 15.60 0.39 -25.65
C HIS A 339 14.55 -0.21 -26.59
N ASP A 340 13.72 -1.12 -26.08
CA ASP A 340 12.54 -1.59 -26.82
C ASP A 340 11.51 -0.46 -27.03
N SER A 341 10.55 -0.68 -27.92
CA SER A 341 9.56 0.34 -28.33
C SER A 341 8.68 0.83 -27.18
N SER A 342 8.35 -0.04 -26.21
CA SER A 342 7.57 0.32 -25.02
C SER A 342 8.39 1.22 -24.09
N THR A 343 9.61 0.79 -23.77
CA THR A 343 10.55 1.55 -22.94
C THR A 343 10.90 2.91 -23.56
N ASN A 344 11.14 2.96 -24.88
CA ASN A 344 11.39 4.20 -25.62
C ASN A 344 10.16 5.14 -25.59
N GLY A 345 8.96 4.62 -25.81
CA GLY A 345 7.72 5.38 -25.77
C GLY A 345 7.48 6.02 -24.39
N LEU A 346 7.72 5.26 -23.33
CA LEU A 346 7.63 5.74 -21.95
C LEU A 346 8.67 6.83 -21.65
N ILE A 347 9.92 6.68 -22.11
CA ILE A 347 10.98 7.68 -21.93
C ILE A 347 10.64 9.00 -22.63
N ASN A 348 10.18 8.94 -23.89
CA ASN A 348 9.90 10.13 -24.69
C ASN A 348 8.62 10.85 -24.22
N LEU A 349 7.60 10.12 -23.75
CA LEU A 349 6.42 10.69 -23.10
C LEU A 349 6.79 11.44 -21.81
N LEU A 350 7.74 10.92 -21.02
CA LEU A 350 8.23 11.58 -19.81
C LEU A 350 8.99 12.87 -20.16
N LYS A 351 9.87 12.87 -21.17
CA LYS A 351 10.58 14.09 -21.63
C LYS A 351 9.62 15.21 -22.05
N LYS A 352 8.57 14.89 -22.81
CA LYS A 352 7.55 15.88 -23.26
C LYS A 352 6.78 16.53 -22.10
N ASN A 353 6.57 15.82 -21.00
CA ASN A 353 5.72 16.26 -19.89
C ASN A 353 6.50 16.82 -18.68
N PHE A 354 7.76 16.41 -18.48
CA PHE A 354 8.62 16.84 -17.37
C PHE A 354 8.94 18.35 -17.43
N PHE A 355 9.18 18.91 -18.62
CA PHE A 355 9.49 20.34 -18.79
C PHE A 355 8.26 21.25 -18.87
N ARG A 356 7.05 20.70 -19.06
CA ARG A 356 5.80 21.48 -19.16
C ARG A 356 4.96 21.47 -17.88
N GLY A 357 5.09 20.45 -17.03
CA GLY A 357 4.09 20.14 -15.99
C GLY A 357 4.22 20.85 -14.63
N CYS A 358 5.33 21.53 -14.32
CA CYS A 358 5.52 22.11 -12.98
C CYS A 358 5.11 23.59 -12.85
N ASN A 359 5.07 24.35 -13.96
CA ASN A 359 4.83 25.80 -13.90
C ASN A 359 3.36 26.23 -14.04
N SER A 360 2.47 25.37 -14.54
CA SER A 360 1.10 25.79 -14.90
C SER A 360 0.08 25.65 -13.76
N PHE A 361 0.27 24.74 -12.81
CA PHE A 361 -0.72 24.47 -11.75
C PHE A 361 -0.55 25.38 -10.52
N LEU A 362 0.68 25.79 -10.17
CA LEU A 362 0.96 26.69 -9.05
C LEU A 362 0.61 28.17 -9.34
N ARG A 363 0.39 28.55 -10.61
CA ARG A 363 -0.02 29.90 -11.01
C ARG A 363 -1.53 30.14 -10.91
N ARG A 364 -2.36 29.10 -10.77
CA ARG A 364 -3.82 29.20 -10.70
C ARG A 364 -4.40 29.21 -9.27
N MET A 365 -3.56 29.11 -8.25
CA MET A 365 -3.95 29.24 -6.83
C MET A 365 -3.29 30.46 -6.15
N ARG A 366 -3.05 31.53 -6.90
CA ARG A 366 -2.79 32.87 -6.36
C ARG A 366 -3.83 33.84 -6.86
#